data_AF-A0A9D2HUH8-F1
#
_entry.id   AF-A0A9D2HUH8-F1
#
_cell.length_a   1.000
_cell.length_b   1.000
_cell.length_c   1.000
_cell.angle_alpha   90.00
_cell.angle_beta   90.00
_cell.angle_gamma   90.00
#
_symmetry.space_group_name_H-M   'P 1'
#
loop_
_entity.id
_entity.type
_entity.pdbx_description
1 polymer ?
#
loop_
_entity_poly.entity_id
_entity_poly.type
_entity_poly.pdbx_seq_one_letter_code
_entity_poly.pdbx_strand_id
1 'polypeptide(L)' 'MKLNQNECTVEAATGGGFFAYYKDNLLCSAYGETPDEAFENLERVIDDFISDMYMVEEYV' A
#
# COMPACT_ATOMS: atom_id res chain seq x y z
N MET A 1 -8.18 -5.95 -4.83
CA MET A 1 -7.79 -7.30 -4.32
C MET A 1 -7.71 -7.23 -2.79
N LYS A 2 -7.95 -8.31 -2.04
CA LYS A 2 -7.79 -8.25 -0.57
C LYS A 2 -6.31 -8.45 -0.23
N LEU A 3 -5.66 -7.45 0.36
CA LEU A 3 -4.27 -7.57 0.80
C LEU A 3 -4.13 -8.71 1.82
N ASN A 4 -3.15 -9.59 1.63
CA ASN A 4 -2.74 -10.49 2.70
C ASN A 4 -2.04 -9.67 3.78
N GLN A 5 -2.69 -9.52 4.93
CA GLN A 5 -2.12 -8.81 6.09
C GLN A 5 -0.76 -9.36 6.55
N ASN A 6 -0.42 -10.61 6.20
CA ASN A 6 0.89 -11.21 6.50
C ASN A 6 2.07 -10.63 5.70
N GLU A 7 1.81 -9.95 4.59
CA GLU A 7 2.85 -9.45 3.67
C GLU A 7 3.08 -7.94 3.81
N CYS A 8 2.18 -7.26 4.52
CA CYS A 8 2.28 -5.85 4.87
C CYS A 8 3.00 -5.67 6.21
N THR A 9 3.94 -4.73 6.27
CA THR A 9 4.62 -4.32 7.49
C THR A 9 4.24 -2.90 7.83
N VAL A 10 3.99 -2.62 9.12
CA VAL A 10 3.78 -1.27 9.61
C VAL A 10 4.90 -0.91 10.57
N GLU A 11 5.58 0.20 10.32
CA GLU A 11 6.67 0.72 11.15
C GLU A 11 6.35 2.12 11.66
N ALA A 12 6.76 2.42 12.89
CA ALA A 12 6.58 3.76 13.45
C ALA A 12 7.61 4.73 12.87
N ALA A 13 7.15 5.90 12.42
CA ALA A 13 8.02 6.95 11.92
C ALA A 13 8.64 7.75 13.08
N THR A 14 9.92 8.13 12.95
CA THR A 14 10.65 8.92 13.96
C THR A 14 10.01 10.29 14.26
N GLY A 15 9.16 10.81 13.37
CA GLY A 15 8.46 12.09 13.51
C GLY A 15 7.04 12.01 14.11
N GLY A 16 6.59 10.83 14.52
CA GLY A 16 5.17 10.54 14.78
C GLY A 16 4.50 9.94 13.53
N GLY A 17 3.51 9.09 13.74
CA GLY A 17 2.81 8.35 12.69
C GLY A 17 3.44 7.01 12.33
N PHE A 18 2.88 6.39 11.30
CA PHE A 18 3.16 5.02 10.87
C PHE A 18 3.32 4.94 9.36
N PHE A 19 4.27 4.12 8.91
CA PHE A 19 4.43 3.75 7.50
C PHE A 19 4.04 2.29 7.32
N ALA A 20 3.09 2.03 6.42
CA ALA A 20 2.74 0.69 5.97
C ALA A 20 3.38 0.44 4.60
N TYR A 21 3.99 -0.73 4.39
CA TYR A 21 4.55 -1.11 3.10
C TYR A 21 4.58 -2.62 2.87
N TYR A 22 4.62 -3.02 1.60
CA TYR A 22 4.80 -4.43 1.23
C TYR A 22 6.25 -4.88 1.33
N LYS A 23 6.49 -6.01 2.00
CA LYS A 23 7.85 -6.59 2.10
C LYS A 23 8.42 -6.97 0.74
N ASP A 24 7.58 -7.49 -0.15
CA ASP A 24 7.98 -7.97 -1.47
C ASP A 24 8.06 -6.83 -2.52
N ASN A 25 7.43 -5.68 -2.24
CA ASN A 25 7.39 -4.56 -3.17
C ASN A 25 7.34 -3.21 -2.43
N LEU A 26 8.52 -2.70 -2.09
CA LEU A 26 8.69 -1.44 -1.34
C LEU A 26 8.12 -0.20 -2.07
N LEU A 27 7.83 -0.31 -3.37
CA LEU A 27 7.20 0.76 -4.15
C LEU A 27 5.76 1.04 -3.67
N CYS A 28 5.10 0.04 -3.06
CA CYS A 28 3.81 0.21 -2.42
C CYS A 28 4.04 0.51 -0.94
N SER A 29 4.12 1.80 -0.61
CA SER A 29 4.17 2.30 0.77
C SER A 29 3.21 3.46 0.97
N ALA A 30 2.68 3.59 2.18
CA ALA A 30 1.79 4.66 2.56
C ALA A 30 2.03 5.10 4.01
N TYR A 31 1.81 6.38 4.27
CA TYR A 31 1.86 6.96 5.61
C TYR A 31 0.45 7.11 6.19
N GLY A 32 0.34 7.03 7.50
CA GLY A 32 -0.85 7.40 8.26
C GLY A 32 -0.48 7.88 9.67
N GLU A 33 -1.36 8.64 10.30
CA GLU A 33 -1.15 9.05 11.70
C GLU A 33 -1.36 7.88 12.67
N THR A 34 -2.14 6.89 12.24
CA THR A 34 -2.39 5.62 12.96
C THR A 34 -2.01 4.42 12.09
N PRO A 35 -1.73 3.25 12.69
CA PRO A 35 -1.38 2.05 11.93
C PRO A 35 -2.53 1.58 11.02
N ASP A 36 -3.79 1.73 11.46
CA ASP A 36 -4.97 1.45 10.64
C ASP A 36 -5.04 2.38 9.43
N GLU A 37 -4.85 3.69 9.63
CA GLU A 37 -4.87 4.66 8.53
C GLU A 37 -3.74 4.42 7.53
N ALA A 38 -2.54 4.08 8.00
CA ALA A 38 -1.42 3.73 7.13
C ALA A 38 -1.74 2.49 6.29
N PHE A 39 -2.42 1.50 6.87
CA PHE A 39 -2.86 0.29 6.17
C PHE A 39 -3.95 0.60 5.14
N GLU A 40 -4.99 1.35 5.50
CA GLU A 40 -6.06 1.75 4.56
C GLU A 40 -5.49 2.55 3.37
N ASN A 41 -4.57 3.48 3.64
CA ASN A 41 -3.90 4.24 2.58
C ASN A 41 -3.07 3.32 1.67
N LEU A 42 -2.40 2.31 2.23
CA LEU A 42 -1.67 1.31 1.46
C LEU A 42 -2.59 0.46 0.58
N GLU A 43 -3.76 0.04 1.10
CA GLU A 43 -4.74 -0.70 0.31
C GLU A 43 -5.17 0.09 -0.93
N ARG A 44 -5.36 1.40 -0.78
CA ARG A 44 -5.70 2.30 -1.90
C ARG A 44 -4.57 2.40 -2.92
N VAL A 45 -3.32 2.59 -2.46
CA VAL A 45 -2.15 2.66 -3.35
C VAL A 45 -2.01 1.38 -4.18
N ILE A 46 -2.26 0.23 -3.57
CA ILE A 46 -2.17 -1.06 -4.26
C ILE A 46 -3.34 -1.27 -5.21
N ASP A 47 -4.55 -0.90 -4.80
CA ASP A 47 -5.71 -1.01 -5.69
C ASP A 47 -5.52 -0.13 -6.94
N ASP A 48 -4.95 1.07 -6.77
CA ASP A 48 -4.58 1.97 -7.87
C ASP A 48 -3.44 1.40 -8.72
N PHE A 49 -2.38 0.88 -8.08
CA PHE A 49 -1.23 0.28 -8.78
C PHE A 49 -1.64 -0.96 -9.58
N ILE A 50 -2.49 -1.82 -9.02
CA ILE A 50 -3.07 -2.97 -9.71
C ILE A 50 -3.99 -2.48 -10.83
N SER A 51 -4.89 -1.53 -10.56
CA SER A 51 -5.78 -0.98 -11.57
C SER A 51 -5.00 -0.46 -12.77
N ASP A 52 -3.95 0.34 -12.55
CA ASP A 52 -3.08 0.83 -13.62
C ASP A 52 -2.30 -0.29 -14.34
N MET A 53 -1.85 -1.32 -13.62
CA MET A 53 -1.16 -2.46 -14.24
C MET A 53 -2.10 -3.35 -15.06
N TYR A 54 -3.40 -3.37 -14.73
CA TYR A 54 -4.46 -4.07 -15.48
C TYR A 54 -5.14 -3.19 -16.55
N MET A 55 -4.79 -1.90 -16.65
CA MET A 55 -5.15 -1.03 -17.79
C MET A 55 -4.21 -1.23 -18.99
N VAL A 56 -3.44 -2.33 -19.03
CA VAL A 56 -2.68 -2.73 -20.22
C VAL A 56 -3.59 -3.58 -21.11
N GLU A 57 -4.12 -2.89 -22.11
CA GLU A 57 -4.81 -3.32 -23.34
C GLU A 57 -6.35 -3.24 -23.36
N GLU A 58 -6.85 -2.11 -23.86
CA GLU A 58 -7.57 -2.18 -25.13
C GLU A 58 -6.78 -1.36 -26.17
N TYR A 59 -5.73 -1.97 -26.74
CA TYR A 59 -5.19 -1.51 -28.02
C TYR A 59 -6.28 -1.75 -29.07
N VAL A 60 -6.95 -0.67 -29.51
CA VAL A 60 -7.76 -0.64 -30.73
C VAL A 60 -6.89 -0.31 -31.94
#